data_AF-X1MLL5-F1
#
_entry.id   AF-X1MLL5-F1
#
_cell.length_a   1.000
_cell.length_b   1.000
_cell.length_c   1.000
_cell.angle_alpha   90.00
_cell.angle_beta   90.00
_cell.angle_gamma   90.00
#
_symmetry.space_group_name_H-M   'P 1'
#
loop_
_entity.id
_entity.type
_entity.pdbx_description
1 polymer ?
#
loop_
_entity_poly.entity_id
_entity_poly.type
_entity_poly.pdbx_seq_one_letter_code
_entity_poly.pdbx_strand_id
1 'polypeptide(L)'
;DDIYYDKTIGGLSPLTGRSIIDDTIGADQISPVIITMGYTGNDLKVFACWRDERNADADLYCVEIGSGGETNVFVGDNDTYSDQSEPAIGIDIDDYPYLVWTNERTDIYYAGSTFVEPVALTSKNVSISSAATVGIVWNAINSIDDVSAEVPQGKKTFTEQRQITVRGPM
;
A
#
# COMPACT_ATOMS: atom_id res chain seq x y z
N ASP A 1 12.94 -9.96 19.38
CA ASP A 1 11.49 -9.74 19.60
C ASP A 1 10.80 -9.73 18.25
N ASP A 2 9.61 -10.33 18.16
CA ASP A 2 8.86 -10.54 16.92
C ASP A 2 7.44 -9.99 17.10
N ILE A 3 6.77 -9.64 16.00
CA ILE A 3 5.38 -9.17 16.04
C ILE A 3 4.42 -10.30 15.66
N TYR A 4 3.47 -10.58 16.57
CA TYR A 4 2.42 -11.58 16.38
C TYR A 4 1.04 -10.93 16.33
N TYR A 5 0.19 -11.44 15.45
CA TYR A 5 -1.20 -11.05 15.34
C TYR A 5 -2.13 -12.24 15.55
N ASP A 6 -3.26 -12.00 16.20
CA ASP A 6 -4.36 -12.94 16.28
C ASP A 6 -5.69 -12.19 16.45
N LYS A 7 -6.81 -12.87 16.21
CA LYS A 7 -8.16 -12.32 16.40
C LYS A 7 -9.12 -13.37 16.94
N THR A 8 -10.04 -12.95 17.81
CA THR A 8 -11.18 -13.79 18.18
C THR A 8 -12.35 -13.57 17.21
N ILE A 9 -13.17 -14.61 17.01
CA ILE A 9 -14.43 -14.53 16.27
C ILE A 9 -15.62 -14.33 17.25
N GLY A 10 -15.34 -14.21 18.55
CA GLY A 10 -16.31 -13.94 19.60
C GLY A 10 -15.67 -14.04 20.99
N GLY A 11 -16.04 -13.13 21.89
CA GLY A 11 -15.57 -13.11 23.29
C GLY A 11 -14.04 -13.03 23.45
N LEU A 12 -13.59 -13.08 24.71
CA LEU A 12 -12.17 -13.21 25.05
C LEU A 12 -11.84 -14.70 25.19
N SER A 13 -10.86 -15.17 24.43
CA SER A 13 -10.25 -16.50 24.54
C SER A 13 -8.73 -16.37 24.42
N PRO A 14 -7.94 -17.32 24.97
CA PRO A 14 -6.51 -17.36 24.69
C PRO A 14 -6.24 -17.42 23.18
N LEU A 15 -5.22 -16.68 22.75
CA LEU A 15 -4.78 -16.55 21.36
C LEU A 15 -3.34 -17.03 21.26
N THR A 16 -3.02 -17.77 20.20
CA THR A 16 -1.65 -18.29 20.00
C THR A 16 -0.78 -17.32 19.22
N GLY A 17 -1.38 -16.40 18.44
CA GLY A 17 -0.61 -15.52 17.57
C GLY A 17 -0.07 -16.26 16.34
N ARG A 18 -0.07 -15.58 15.20
CA ARG A 18 0.80 -15.92 14.07
C ARG A 18 1.80 -14.80 13.87
N SER A 19 3.04 -15.12 13.49
CA SER A 19 3.98 -14.09 13.09
C SER A 19 3.46 -13.39 11.83
N ILE A 20 3.61 -12.08 11.80
CA ILE A 20 3.35 -11.23 10.62
C ILE A 20 4.66 -10.69 10.01
N ILE A 21 5.80 -11.17 10.51
CA ILE A 21 7.12 -10.79 10.09
C ILE A 21 7.57 -11.71 8.94
N ASP A 22 8.01 -11.11 7.83
CA ASP A 22 8.62 -11.80 6.69
C ASP A 22 10.15 -11.78 6.73
N ASP A 23 10.73 -11.17 7.75
CA ASP A 23 12.16 -11.22 8.00
C ASP A 23 12.63 -12.66 8.21
N THR A 24 13.77 -12.98 7.60
CA THR A 24 14.43 -14.28 7.72
C THR A 24 15.80 -14.20 8.37
N ILE A 25 16.29 -12.99 8.70
CA ILE A 25 17.59 -12.79 9.35
C ILE A 25 17.51 -12.79 10.88
N GLY A 26 16.30 -12.69 11.44
CA GLY A 26 16.06 -12.78 12.88
C GLY A 26 16.38 -11.48 13.62
N ALA A 27 16.18 -10.35 12.96
CA ALA A 27 16.30 -9.03 13.58
C ALA A 27 15.19 -8.81 14.62
N ASP A 28 15.34 -7.78 15.44
CA ASP A 28 14.29 -7.38 16.39
C ASP A 28 13.22 -6.53 15.69
N GLN A 29 11.95 -6.85 15.96
CA GLN A 29 10.79 -6.05 15.59
C GLN A 29 10.06 -5.59 16.85
N ILE A 30 9.92 -4.28 16.99
CA ILE A 30 9.49 -3.63 18.23
C ILE A 30 8.54 -2.46 17.95
N SER A 31 7.90 -1.98 19.01
CA SER A 31 6.99 -0.82 18.98
C SER A 31 5.87 -0.94 17.93
N PRO A 32 5.09 -2.04 17.91
CA PRO A 32 4.03 -2.20 16.94
C PRO A 32 2.89 -1.20 17.19
N VAL A 33 2.35 -0.67 16.10
CA VAL A 33 1.06 0.02 16.05
C VAL A 33 0.11 -0.70 15.12
N ILE A 34 -1.18 -0.64 15.44
CA ILE A 34 -2.22 -1.36 14.71
C ILE A 34 -3.43 -0.45 14.50
N ILE A 35 -4.07 -0.56 13.34
CA ILE A 35 -5.35 0.07 13.06
C ILE A 35 -6.26 -0.86 12.29
N THR A 36 -7.56 -0.66 12.45
CA THR A 36 -8.59 -1.41 11.75
C THR A 36 -9.48 -0.48 10.96
N MET A 37 -9.93 -0.95 9.83
CA MET A 37 -10.88 -0.30 8.94
C MET A 37 -12.04 -1.28 8.71
N GLY A 38 -13.26 -0.78 8.60
CA GLY A 38 -14.45 -1.63 8.55
C GLY A 38 -14.68 -2.40 9.85
N TYR A 39 -15.45 -3.50 9.78
CA TYR A 39 -15.75 -4.37 10.91
C TYR A 39 -15.98 -5.81 10.46
N THR A 40 -16.05 -6.75 11.39
CA THR A 40 -16.28 -8.17 11.05
C THR A 40 -17.57 -8.34 10.24
N GLY A 41 -17.44 -8.83 9.00
CA GLY A 41 -18.56 -8.99 8.07
C GLY A 41 -18.77 -7.80 7.12
N ASN A 42 -18.00 -6.72 7.24
CA ASN A 42 -18.00 -5.57 6.36
C ASN A 42 -16.56 -5.07 6.13
N ASP A 43 -15.85 -5.77 5.24
CA ASP A 43 -14.51 -5.45 4.74
C ASP A 43 -13.48 -5.06 5.83
N LEU A 44 -13.43 -5.86 6.92
CA LEU A 44 -12.43 -5.66 7.97
C LEU A 44 -11.02 -5.78 7.38
N LYS A 45 -10.31 -4.66 7.35
CA LYS A 45 -8.87 -4.62 7.10
C LYS A 45 -8.15 -4.27 8.37
N VAL A 46 -6.98 -4.87 8.56
CA VAL A 46 -6.13 -4.65 9.73
C VAL A 46 -4.75 -4.33 9.22
N PHE A 47 -4.22 -3.18 9.61
CA PHE A 47 -2.87 -2.77 9.27
C PHE A 47 -2.03 -2.75 10.53
N ALA A 48 -0.82 -3.30 10.45
CA ALA A 48 0.17 -3.19 11.50
C ALA A 48 1.44 -2.57 10.94
N CYS A 49 2.09 -1.72 11.73
CA CYS A 49 3.40 -1.18 11.44
C CYS A 49 4.29 -1.31 12.67
N TRP A 50 5.59 -1.47 12.48
CA TRP A 50 6.54 -1.62 13.56
C TRP A 50 7.90 -1.07 13.16
N ARG A 51 8.74 -0.86 14.16
CA ARG A 51 10.17 -0.60 13.99
C ARG A 51 10.90 -1.92 13.86
N ASP A 52 11.75 -2.00 12.85
CA ASP A 52 12.45 -3.20 12.43
C ASP A 52 13.95 -2.92 12.37
N GLU A 53 14.72 -3.74 13.09
CA GLU A 53 16.17 -3.60 13.22
C GLU A 53 16.93 -4.42 12.16
N ARG A 54 16.26 -4.84 11.07
CA ARG A 54 16.86 -5.70 10.02
C ARG A 54 17.91 -5.00 9.15
N ASN A 55 17.89 -3.68 9.10
CA ASN A 55 18.82 -2.88 8.30
C ASN A 55 19.91 -2.25 9.17
N ALA A 56 20.82 -1.49 8.54
CA ALA A 56 21.93 -0.85 9.26
C ALA A 56 21.46 0.16 10.33
N ASP A 57 20.35 0.84 10.03
CA ASP A 57 19.56 1.65 10.96
C ASP A 57 18.17 1.02 11.10
N ALA A 58 17.47 1.38 12.17
CA ALA A 58 16.12 0.88 12.37
C ALA A 58 15.14 1.60 11.46
N ASP A 59 14.34 0.83 10.74
CA ASP A 59 13.38 1.33 9.77
C ASP A 59 11.96 0.92 10.16
N LEU A 60 10.97 1.55 9.54
CA LEU A 60 9.57 1.18 9.70
C LEU A 60 9.12 0.25 8.58
N TYR A 61 8.41 -0.79 8.98
CA TYR A 61 7.75 -1.70 8.06
C TYR A 61 6.27 -1.79 8.42
N CYS A 62 5.43 -1.96 7.40
CA CYS A 62 3.99 -2.12 7.54
C CYS A 62 3.47 -3.33 6.78
N VAL A 63 2.31 -3.84 7.21
CA VAL A 63 1.62 -4.92 6.52
C VAL A 63 0.11 -4.76 6.66
N GLU A 64 -0.61 -4.99 5.56
CA GLU A 64 -2.05 -5.30 5.63
C GLU A 64 -2.19 -6.78 5.96
N ILE A 65 -2.78 -7.08 7.12
CA ILE A 65 -2.87 -8.43 7.65
C ILE A 65 -4.02 -9.19 6.96
N GLY A 66 -3.64 -10.17 6.14
CA GLY A 66 -4.54 -11.12 5.49
C GLY A 66 -4.48 -12.52 6.12
N SER A 67 -4.43 -13.54 5.27
CA SER A 67 -4.44 -14.97 5.64
C SER A 67 -3.06 -15.60 5.90
N GLY A 68 -1.97 -14.83 5.77
CA GLY A 68 -0.59 -15.27 5.94
C GLY A 68 0.26 -15.11 4.67
N GLY A 69 1.57 -14.87 4.86
CA GLY A 69 2.56 -14.74 3.79
C GLY A 69 2.60 -13.35 3.14
N GLU A 70 2.09 -12.34 3.83
CA GLU A 70 2.09 -10.96 3.36
C GLU A 70 3.50 -10.37 3.40
N THR A 71 3.87 -9.64 2.34
CA THR A 71 5.15 -8.93 2.27
C THR A 71 5.11 -7.71 3.17
N ASN A 72 6.13 -7.53 4.00
CA ASN A 72 6.33 -6.35 4.80
C ASN A 72 6.80 -5.20 3.89
N VAL A 73 6.09 -4.09 3.92
CA VAL A 73 6.35 -2.92 3.09
C VAL A 73 7.21 -1.94 3.86
N PHE A 74 8.38 -1.62 3.33
CA PHE A 74 9.25 -0.56 3.86
C PHE A 74 8.57 0.80 3.80
N VAL A 75 8.68 1.58 4.87
CA VAL A 75 8.15 2.95 4.97
C VAL A 75 9.31 3.92 5.15
N GLY A 76 9.68 4.63 4.09
CA GLY A 76 10.76 5.62 4.14
C GLY A 76 11.00 6.29 2.79
N ASP A 77 11.92 7.26 2.77
CA ASP A 77 12.28 8.07 1.61
C ASP A 77 13.59 7.59 0.98
N ASN A 78 13.51 6.52 0.17
CA ASN A 78 14.56 6.14 -0.80
C ASN A 78 16.03 6.31 -0.31
N ASP A 79 16.42 5.47 0.65
CA ASP A 79 17.82 5.11 0.95
C ASP A 79 18.64 6.02 1.88
N THR A 80 18.05 7.01 2.55
CA THR A 80 18.66 7.54 3.78
C THR A 80 18.30 6.62 4.94
N TYR A 81 19.06 5.53 5.12
CA TYR A 81 19.04 4.70 6.32
C TYR A 81 19.16 5.62 7.53
N SER A 82 18.05 5.92 8.18
CA SER A 82 17.94 6.88 9.26
C SER A 82 17.11 6.23 10.34
N ASP A 83 17.48 6.46 11.61
CA ASP A 83 16.85 5.78 12.75
C ASP A 83 15.38 6.23 12.89
N GLN A 84 14.46 5.44 12.34
CA GLN A 84 13.02 5.68 12.39
C GLN A 84 12.43 5.08 13.67
N SER A 85 11.55 5.82 14.32
CA SER A 85 11.02 5.45 15.64
C SER A 85 9.64 6.03 15.89
N GLU A 86 9.00 5.51 16.95
CA GLU A 86 7.74 6.06 17.48
C GLU A 86 6.62 6.17 16.42
N PRO A 87 6.33 5.07 15.68
CA PRO A 87 5.29 5.11 14.66
C PRO A 87 3.93 5.41 15.29
N ALA A 88 3.10 6.19 14.59
CA ALA A 88 1.68 6.34 14.89
C ALA A 88 0.90 6.27 13.58
N ILE A 89 -0.18 5.47 13.57
CA ILE A 89 -0.98 5.17 12.40
C ILE A 89 -2.41 5.71 12.54
N GLY A 90 -2.95 6.25 11.46
CA GLY A 90 -4.34 6.68 11.33
C GLY A 90 -4.95 6.19 10.02
N ILE A 91 -6.28 6.33 9.91
CA ILE A 91 -7.06 6.06 8.69
C ILE A 91 -7.77 7.36 8.35
N ASP A 92 -7.73 7.77 7.08
CA ASP A 92 -8.44 8.95 6.61
C ASP A 92 -9.94 8.68 6.34
N ILE A 93 -10.65 9.68 5.82
CA ILE A 93 -12.10 9.57 5.54
C ILE A 93 -12.41 8.63 4.37
N ASP A 94 -11.42 8.34 3.53
CA ASP A 94 -11.53 7.51 2.34
C ASP A 94 -11.02 6.09 2.61
N ASP A 95 -10.78 5.73 3.88
CA ASP A 95 -10.35 4.40 4.32
C ASP A 95 -8.86 4.08 3.98
N TYR A 96 -8.00 5.09 3.83
CA TYR A 96 -6.56 4.93 3.56
C TYR A 96 -5.68 5.15 4.79
N PRO A 97 -4.71 4.25 5.05
CA PRO A 97 -3.81 4.42 6.19
C PRO A 97 -2.75 5.48 5.92
N TYR A 98 -2.46 6.27 6.94
CA TYR A 98 -1.31 7.16 7.00
C TYR A 98 -0.50 6.90 8.27
N LEU A 99 0.81 7.07 8.17
CA LEU A 99 1.79 6.87 9.22
C LEU A 99 2.54 8.16 9.46
N VAL A 100 2.75 8.51 10.72
CA VAL A 100 3.70 9.54 11.15
C VAL A 100 4.75 8.89 12.05
N TRP A 101 5.98 9.38 12.01
CA TRP A 101 7.07 8.84 12.82
C TRP A 101 8.16 9.87 13.09
N THR A 102 9.01 9.57 14.05
CA THR A 102 10.21 10.34 14.36
C THR A 102 11.39 9.79 13.54
N ASN A 103 12.10 10.65 12.81
CA ASN A 103 13.32 10.31 12.08
C ASN A 103 14.56 10.93 12.74
N GLU A 104 15.65 10.15 12.87
CA GLU A 104 16.91 10.52 13.56
C GLU A 104 16.73 11.14 14.95
N ARG A 105 15.56 10.92 15.58
CA ARG A 105 15.15 11.51 16.87
C ARG A 105 15.01 13.05 16.84
N THR A 106 14.91 13.65 15.65
CA THR A 106 14.86 15.12 15.49
C THR A 106 13.66 15.59 14.69
N ASP A 107 13.29 14.86 13.66
CA ASP A 107 12.29 15.30 12.68
C ASP A 107 11.05 14.43 12.71
N ILE A 108 9.91 15.01 12.33
CA ILE A 108 8.64 14.29 12.21
C ILE A 108 8.36 14.11 10.72
N TYR A 109 8.24 12.85 10.31
CA TYR A 109 7.96 12.45 8.93
C TYR A 109 6.56 11.85 8.82
N TYR A 110 6.04 11.79 7.59
CA TYR A 110 4.77 11.15 7.31
C TYR A 110 4.78 10.45 5.94
N ALA A 111 3.95 9.41 5.81
CA ALA A 111 3.63 8.73 4.56
C ALA A 111 2.17 8.28 4.60
N GLY A 112 1.51 8.26 3.46
CA GLY A 112 0.13 7.80 3.33
C GLY A 112 -0.04 6.91 2.12
N SER A 113 -0.96 5.95 2.23
CA SER A 113 -1.47 5.27 1.04
C SER A 113 -2.30 6.26 0.24
N THR A 114 -2.11 6.31 -1.07
CA THR A 114 -2.89 7.21 -1.93
C THR A 114 -4.24 6.58 -2.27
N PHE A 115 -5.32 7.36 -2.11
CA PHE A 115 -6.61 6.99 -2.67
C PHE A 115 -6.49 6.88 -4.20
N VAL A 116 -6.92 5.74 -4.72
CA VAL A 116 -7.10 5.54 -6.17
C VAL A 116 -8.56 5.17 -6.35
N GLU A 117 -9.29 5.95 -7.15
CA GLU A 117 -10.72 5.73 -7.31
C GLU A 117 -11.03 4.28 -7.74
N PRO A 118 -11.95 3.59 -7.02
CA PRO A 118 -12.32 2.21 -7.35
C PRO A 118 -13.18 2.15 -8.63
N VAL A 119 -13.72 3.28 -9.09
CA VAL A 119 -14.37 3.41 -10.38
C VAL A 119 -13.33 3.80 -11.42
N ALA A 120 -13.24 3.03 -12.51
CA ALA A 120 -12.38 3.40 -13.62
C ALA A 120 -12.96 4.65 -14.30
N LEU A 121 -12.13 5.69 -14.44
CA LEU A 121 -12.48 6.89 -15.22
C LEU A 121 -12.69 6.52 -16.69
N THR A 122 -11.91 5.56 -17.19
CA THR A 122 -12.07 5.05 -18.55
C THR A 122 -11.51 3.64 -18.69
N SER A 123 -12.05 2.88 -19.63
CA SER A 123 -11.54 1.57 -20.02
C SER A 123 -11.73 1.38 -21.52
N LYS A 124 -10.69 0.89 -22.21
CA LYS A 124 -10.73 0.65 -23.65
C LYS A 124 -9.98 -0.63 -23.99
N ASN A 125 -10.58 -1.45 -24.85
CA ASN A 125 -9.88 -2.56 -25.48
C ASN A 125 -8.94 -2.00 -26.53
N VAL A 126 -7.63 -2.21 -26.35
CA VAL A 126 -6.60 -1.75 -27.27
C VAL A 126 -6.00 -2.94 -28.00
N SER A 127 -6.06 -2.89 -29.33
CA SER A 127 -5.32 -3.82 -30.19
C SER A 127 -3.85 -3.42 -30.20
N ILE A 128 -2.95 -4.37 -29.96
CA ILE A 128 -1.51 -4.11 -30.00
C ILE A 128 -0.98 -3.72 -31.40
N SER A 129 -1.78 -3.96 -32.44
CA SER A 129 -1.46 -3.68 -33.84
C SER A 129 -1.64 -2.22 -34.24
N SER A 130 -2.14 -1.35 -33.36
CA SER A 130 -2.36 0.07 -33.63
C SER A 130 -2.14 0.91 -32.38
N ALA A 131 -1.58 2.11 -32.51
CA ALA A 131 -1.56 3.05 -31.40
C ALA A 131 -2.99 3.43 -31.00
N ALA A 132 -3.22 3.65 -29.71
CA ALA A 132 -4.50 4.08 -29.19
C ALA A 132 -4.35 5.00 -27.99
N THR A 133 -5.23 5.99 -27.89
CA THR A 133 -5.46 6.74 -26.65
C THR A 133 -6.58 6.07 -25.86
N VAL A 134 -6.35 5.89 -24.56
CA VAL A 134 -7.34 5.48 -23.57
C VAL A 134 -7.65 6.71 -22.71
N GLY A 135 -8.90 7.18 -22.76
CA GLY A 135 -9.32 8.45 -22.16
C GLY A 135 -9.42 9.60 -23.16
N ILE A 136 -9.16 10.82 -22.70
CA ILE A 136 -9.25 12.06 -23.49
C ILE A 136 -7.95 12.27 -24.27
N VAL A 137 -8.04 12.74 -25.51
CA VAL A 137 -6.85 13.11 -26.29
C VAL A 137 -6.17 14.33 -25.66
N TRP A 138 -4.83 14.36 -25.68
CA TRP A 138 -4.02 15.36 -24.95
C TRP A 138 -4.48 16.81 -25.14
N ASN A 139 -4.92 17.18 -26.35
CA ASN A 139 -5.37 18.52 -26.71
C ASN A 139 -6.82 18.84 -26.32
N ALA A 140 -7.56 17.89 -25.74
CA ALA A 140 -8.94 18.06 -25.29
C ALA A 140 -9.09 17.96 -23.76
N ILE A 141 -7.99 17.74 -23.02
CA ILE A 141 -7.96 17.73 -21.55
C ILE A 141 -8.36 19.12 -21.05
N ASN A 142 -9.44 19.20 -20.27
CA ASN A 142 -9.95 20.45 -19.71
C ASN A 142 -10.51 20.33 -18.28
N SER A 143 -10.53 19.12 -17.71
CA SER A 143 -10.95 18.85 -16.33
C SER A 143 -9.85 18.16 -15.52
N ILE A 144 -9.93 18.28 -14.18
CA ILE A 144 -9.08 17.52 -13.25
C ILE A 144 -9.37 16.01 -13.32
N ASP A 145 -10.58 15.63 -13.74
CA ASP A 145 -11.01 14.23 -13.88
C ASP A 145 -10.62 13.62 -15.24
N ASP A 146 -10.03 14.41 -16.14
CA ASP A 146 -9.63 13.92 -17.45
C ASP A 146 -8.33 13.13 -17.35
N VAL A 147 -8.38 11.87 -17.80
CA VAL A 147 -7.20 11.02 -17.91
C VAL A 147 -6.86 10.73 -19.37
N SER A 148 -5.57 10.60 -19.66
CA SER A 148 -5.06 10.21 -20.97
C SER A 148 -3.91 9.22 -20.80
N ALA A 149 -4.05 8.06 -21.42
CA ALA A 149 -2.97 7.10 -21.56
C ALA A 149 -2.74 6.79 -23.04
N GLU A 150 -1.53 7.09 -23.52
CA GLU A 150 -1.10 6.73 -24.87
C GLU A 150 -0.50 5.33 -24.88
N VAL A 151 -1.09 4.47 -25.70
CA VAL A 151 -0.65 3.09 -25.88
C VAL A 151 0.00 3.02 -27.26
N PRO A 152 1.34 3.00 -27.35
CA PRO A 152 2.03 2.94 -28.63
C PRO A 152 1.82 1.59 -29.31
N GLN A 153 1.90 1.58 -30.64
CA GLN A 153 1.85 0.34 -31.42
C GLN A 153 3.02 -0.59 -31.03
N GLY A 154 2.72 -1.84 -30.72
CA GLY A 154 3.74 -2.85 -30.43
C GLY A 154 4.54 -3.21 -31.68
N LYS A 155 5.86 -3.43 -31.54
CA LYS A 155 6.74 -3.84 -32.66
C LYS A 155 6.54 -5.29 -33.13
N LYS A 156 5.61 -6.05 -32.54
CA LYS A 156 5.33 -7.44 -32.93
C LYS A 156 3.84 -7.61 -33.26
N THR A 157 3.58 -8.24 -34.40
CA THR A 157 2.24 -8.65 -34.87
C THR A 157 1.75 -9.86 -34.06
N PHE A 158 1.06 -9.62 -32.95
CA PHE A 158 0.18 -10.63 -32.35
C PHE A 158 -1.27 -10.14 -32.44
N THR A 159 -2.21 -11.07 -32.60
CA THR A 159 -3.65 -10.80 -32.72
C THR A 159 -4.30 -10.86 -31.35
N GLU A 160 -3.86 -10.02 -30.41
CA GLU A 160 -4.44 -9.97 -29.05
C GLU A 160 -4.87 -8.54 -28.70
N GLN A 161 -6.05 -8.40 -28.11
CA GLN A 161 -6.52 -7.16 -27.51
C GLN A 161 -6.33 -7.25 -25.99
N ARG A 162 -5.89 -6.15 -25.37
CA ARG A 162 -5.84 -6.03 -23.92
C ARG A 162 -6.74 -4.89 -23.47
N GLN A 163 -7.49 -5.13 -22.39
CA GLN A 163 -8.23 -4.07 -21.74
C GLN A 163 -7.25 -3.21 -20.95
N ILE A 164 -7.25 -1.91 -21.22
CA ILE A 164 -6.49 -0.93 -20.45
C ILE A 164 -7.49 -0.08 -19.69
N THR A 165 -7.26 0.00 -18.37
CA THR A 165 -8.12 0.67 -17.40
C THR A 165 -7.30 1.78 -16.75
N VAL A 166 -7.81 3.01 -16.79
CA VAL A 166 -7.19 4.16 -16.13
C VAL A 166 -8.07 4.60 -14.97
N ARG A 167 -7.43 4.87 -13.83
CA ARG A 167 -8.04 5.31 -12.57
C ARG A 167 -7.37 6.62 -12.16
N GLY A 168 -8.13 7.53 -11.57
CA GLY A 168 -7.62 8.81 -11.08
C GLY A 168 -7.11 8.71 -9.64
N PRO A 169 -6.09 9.49 -9.27
CA PRO A 169 -5.88 9.89 -7.87
C PRO A 169 -6.88 11.02 -7.50
N MET A 170 -7.23 11.16 -6.21
CA MET A 170 -7.70 12.45 -5.68
C MET A 170 -6.53 13.27 -5.16
#